data_AF-A0A1R1Y5X5-F1
#
_entry.id   AF-A0A1R1Y5X5-F1
#
_cell.length_a   1.000
_cell.length_b   1.000
_cell.length_c   1.000
_cell.angle_alpha   90.00
_cell.angle_beta   90.00
_cell.angle_gamma   90.00
#
_symmetry.space_group_name_H-M   'P 1'
#
loop_
_entity.id
_entity.type
_entity.pdbx_description
1 polymer ?
#
loop_
_entity_poly.entity_id
_entity_poly.type
_entity_poly.pdbx_seq_one_letter_code
_entity_poly.pdbx_strand_id
1 'polypeptide(L)'
;MPQPGTLPPFLFGLAVGTAVLNGIFYIVRKNSSYSTEKQLAWVLTFVSCVTVTCASLPYLFLLFKNNLDVTRLVSSDSFSLLTCGFFEAYLFWDLAIGMKYYRSTFDFVTGYFHHAAYILLVYYVAISGYSAIFVLCCIMELPTIVLAVGSIHKNLRKDWLFASCFFSTRLLLHVVLLYRFYSHFPDRLVWKLVASSLPLHIYWFSNFIKQQKRIFKKRKLAALNSI
;
A
#
# COMPACT_ATOMS: atom_id res chain seq x y z
N MET A 1 -17.00 -17.99 12.98
CA MET A 1 -16.05 -17.91 14.12
C MET A 1 -14.63 -17.85 13.54
N PRO A 2 -13.71 -17.06 14.10
CA PRO A 2 -12.31 -17.06 13.68
C PRO A 2 -11.75 -18.48 13.81
N GLN A 3 -10.92 -18.90 12.85
CA GLN A 3 -10.18 -20.17 12.98
C GLN A 3 -9.31 -20.10 14.26
N PRO A 4 -9.39 -21.08 15.18
CA PRO A 4 -8.59 -21.05 16.41
C PRO A 4 -7.09 -20.98 16.06
N GLY A 5 -6.41 -19.95 16.60
CA GLY A 5 -4.97 -19.71 16.38
C GLY A 5 -4.60 -18.52 15.47
N THR A 6 -5.56 -17.85 14.81
CA THR A 6 -5.26 -16.71 13.92
C THR A 6 -5.01 -15.38 14.63
N LEU A 7 -5.59 -15.20 15.82
CA LEU A 7 -5.56 -13.93 16.53
C LEU A 7 -4.19 -13.59 17.18
N PRO A 8 -3.46 -14.53 17.82
CA PRO A 8 -2.21 -14.19 18.49
C PRO A 8 -1.11 -13.61 17.56
N PRO A 9 -0.78 -14.21 16.40
CA PRO A 9 0.23 -13.63 15.50
C PRO A 9 -0.18 -12.26 14.96
N PHE A 10 -1.47 -12.07 14.66
CA PHE A 10 -2.02 -10.80 14.22
C PHE A 10 -1.89 -9.71 15.30
N LEU A 11 -2.31 -9.99 16.54
CA LEU A 11 -2.18 -9.05 17.66
C LEU A 11 -0.71 -8.72 17.97
N PHE A 12 0.18 -9.71 17.84
CA PHE A 12 1.61 -9.49 17.98
C PHE A 12 2.14 -8.53 16.89
N GLY A 13 1.76 -8.75 15.64
CA GLY A 13 2.05 -7.83 14.53
C GLY A 13 1.54 -6.41 14.79
N LEU A 14 0.33 -6.28 15.32
CA LEU A 14 -0.28 -4.99 15.68
C LEU A 14 0.52 -4.27 16.78
N ALA A 15 0.95 -4.99 17.82
CA ALA A 15 1.75 -4.45 18.91
C ALA A 15 3.15 -4.02 18.43
N VAL A 16 3.82 -4.86 17.64
CA VAL A 16 5.12 -4.55 17.05
C VAL A 16 5.02 -3.35 16.11
N GLY A 17 4.03 -3.34 15.20
CA GLY A 17 3.80 -2.22 14.29
C GLY A 17 3.55 -0.92 15.04
N THR A 18 2.70 -0.96 16.08
CA THR A 18 2.46 0.19 16.97
C THR A 18 3.76 0.74 17.56
N ALA A 19 4.57 -0.11 18.18
CA ALA A 19 5.81 0.29 18.83
C ALA A 19 6.83 0.86 17.82
N VAL A 20 7.06 0.16 16.71
CA VAL A 20 8.04 0.53 15.69
C VAL A 20 7.64 1.83 14.99
N LEU A 21 6.40 1.96 14.52
CA LEU A 21 5.95 3.12 13.75
C LEU A 21 5.93 4.39 14.62
N ASN A 22 5.40 4.31 15.84
CA ASN A 22 5.44 5.45 16.76
C ASN A 22 6.88 5.81 17.14
N GLY A 23 7.73 4.81 17.44
CA GLY A 23 9.14 5.03 17.76
C GLY A 23 9.85 5.79 16.64
N ILE A 24 9.71 5.33 15.39
CA ILE A 24 10.29 5.99 14.22
C ILE A 24 9.74 7.41 14.08
N PHE A 25 8.42 7.60 14.15
CA PHE A 25 7.81 8.92 13.98
C PHE A 25 8.34 9.92 15.00
N TYR A 26 8.33 9.57 16.29
CA TYR A 26 8.76 10.50 17.35
C TYR A 26 10.28 10.75 17.33
N ILE A 27 11.11 9.77 16.96
CA ILE A 27 12.56 9.97 16.76
C ILE A 27 12.80 10.97 15.63
N VAL A 28 12.18 10.74 14.47
CA VAL A 28 12.31 11.62 13.29
C VAL A 28 11.82 13.03 13.62
N ARG A 29 10.71 13.13 14.35
CA ARG A 29 10.14 14.43 14.75
C ARG A 29 11.02 15.18 15.73
N LYS A 30 11.62 14.49 16.70
CA LYS A 30 12.52 15.07 17.72
C LYS A 30 13.81 15.58 17.08
N ASN A 31 14.38 14.82 16.15
CA ASN A 31 15.63 15.18 15.47
C ASN A 31 15.46 16.30 14.44
N SER A 32 14.23 16.80 14.24
CA SER A 32 13.88 17.83 13.25
C SER A 32 14.38 17.51 11.83
N SER A 33 14.54 16.22 11.51
CA SER A 33 15.09 15.77 10.22
C SER A 33 14.20 16.16 9.04
N TYR A 34 12.90 16.36 9.30
CA TYR A 34 11.92 16.81 8.31
C TYR A 34 11.10 17.97 8.86
N SER A 35 11.09 19.08 8.13
CA SER A 35 10.50 20.36 8.57
C SER A 35 9.10 20.60 8.03
N THR A 36 8.65 19.84 7.02
CA THR A 36 7.33 20.02 6.40
C THR A 36 6.35 18.92 6.80
N GLU A 37 5.08 19.28 6.97
CA GLU A 37 3.98 18.31 7.21
C GLU A 37 3.97 17.22 6.15
N LYS A 38 4.22 17.59 4.88
CA LYS A 38 4.31 16.63 3.80
C LYS A 38 5.40 15.59 4.05
N GLN A 39 6.62 16.01 4.34
CA GLN A 39 7.70 15.04 4.58
C GLN A 39 7.37 14.11 5.75
N LEU A 40 6.82 14.66 6.85
CA LEU A 40 6.40 13.88 8.01
C LEU A 40 5.33 12.84 7.66
N ALA A 41 4.31 13.21 6.87
CA ALA A 41 3.24 12.31 6.43
C ALA A 41 3.77 11.10 5.65
N TRP A 42 4.84 11.28 4.87
CA TRP A 42 5.41 10.21 4.05
C TRP A 42 6.35 9.27 4.79
N VAL A 43 6.77 9.57 6.03
CA VAL A 43 7.70 8.72 6.80
C VAL A 43 7.06 7.37 7.14
N LEU A 44 5.89 7.40 7.78
CA LEU A 44 5.18 6.18 8.17
C LEU A 44 4.77 5.36 6.96
N THR A 45 4.24 6.04 5.95
CA THR A 45 3.91 5.44 4.66
C THR A 45 5.13 4.75 4.05
N PHE A 46 6.30 5.40 3.98
CA PHE A 46 7.52 4.81 3.44
C PHE A 46 7.92 3.54 4.18
N VAL A 47 8.02 3.60 5.52
CA VAL A 47 8.41 2.46 6.36
C VAL A 47 7.44 1.29 6.20
N SER A 48 6.14 1.58 6.21
CA SER A 48 5.09 0.57 6.05
C SER A 48 5.16 -0.10 4.67
N CYS A 49 5.15 0.69 3.60
CA CYS A 49 5.19 0.19 2.22
C CYS A 49 6.45 -0.64 1.95
N VAL A 50 7.63 -0.24 2.45
CA VAL A 50 8.85 -1.04 2.35
C VAL A 50 8.66 -2.39 3.05
N THR A 51 8.20 -2.37 4.30
CA THR A 51 8.00 -3.58 5.11
C THR A 51 7.05 -4.56 4.42
N VAL A 52 5.86 -4.11 4.00
CA VAL A 52 4.86 -5.01 3.40
C VAL A 52 5.20 -5.42 1.97
N THR A 53 5.89 -4.58 1.21
CA THR A 53 6.40 -4.96 -0.13
C THR A 53 7.44 -6.07 0.01
N CYS A 54 8.39 -5.95 0.95
CA CYS A 54 9.35 -7.02 1.22
C CYS A 54 8.67 -8.29 1.74
N ALA A 55 7.70 -8.17 2.64
CA ALA A 55 6.94 -9.30 3.16
C ALA A 55 6.10 -10.03 2.09
N SER A 56 5.73 -9.35 0.99
CA SER A 56 5.02 -9.97 -0.14
C SER A 56 5.88 -10.90 -0.99
N LEU A 57 7.22 -10.73 -0.98
CA LEU A 57 8.12 -11.41 -1.91
C LEU A 57 8.09 -12.95 -1.81
N PRO A 58 8.03 -13.58 -0.62
CA PRO A 58 7.89 -15.04 -0.52
C PRO A 58 6.62 -15.56 -1.21
N TYR A 59 5.48 -14.87 -1.03
CA TYR A 59 4.21 -15.26 -1.65
C TYR A 59 4.22 -15.03 -3.16
N LEU A 60 4.83 -13.94 -3.62
CA LEU A 60 5.02 -13.65 -5.04
C LEU A 60 5.91 -14.71 -5.71
N PHE A 61 7.01 -15.08 -5.05
CA PHE A 61 7.88 -16.15 -5.49
C PHE A 61 7.12 -17.49 -5.58
N LEU A 62 6.34 -17.82 -4.56
CA LEU A 62 5.52 -19.04 -4.55
C LEU A 62 4.49 -19.01 -5.68
N LEU A 63 3.84 -17.86 -5.94
CA LEU A 63 2.91 -17.71 -7.07
C LEU A 63 3.59 -18.01 -8.41
N PHE A 64 4.75 -17.41 -8.67
CA PHE A 64 5.47 -17.63 -9.93
C PHE A 64 6.02 -19.05 -10.06
N LYS A 65 6.57 -19.60 -8.97
CA LYS A 65 7.05 -21.00 -8.91
C LYS A 65 5.95 -21.99 -9.26
N ASN A 66 4.70 -21.66 -8.95
CA ASN A 66 3.54 -22.48 -9.24
C ASN A 66 2.75 -22.03 -10.50
N ASN A 67 3.41 -21.38 -11.47
CA ASN A 67 2.79 -20.99 -12.74
C ASN A 67 1.50 -20.15 -12.55
N LEU A 68 1.53 -19.21 -11.61
CA LEU A 68 0.43 -18.32 -11.24
C LEU A 68 -0.81 -19.06 -10.66
N ASP A 69 -0.64 -20.27 -10.14
CA ASP A 69 -1.71 -21.01 -9.46
C ASP A 69 -2.04 -20.38 -8.10
N VAL A 70 -3.09 -19.57 -8.09
CA VAL A 70 -3.58 -18.85 -6.91
C VAL A 70 -4.18 -19.77 -5.84
N THR A 71 -4.53 -21.02 -6.19
CA THR A 71 -5.11 -21.98 -5.24
C THR A 71 -4.08 -22.52 -4.24
N ARG A 72 -2.78 -22.30 -4.51
CA ARG A 72 -1.68 -22.69 -3.62
C ARG A 72 -1.33 -21.63 -2.58
N LEU A 73 -2.02 -20.49 -2.58
CA LEU A 73 -1.76 -19.34 -1.70
C LEU A 73 -2.88 -19.10 -0.67
N VAL A 74 -3.79 -20.08 -0.53
CA VAL A 74 -5.07 -19.92 0.18
C VAL A 74 -4.90 -19.77 1.69
N SER A 75 -3.88 -20.39 2.28
CA SER A 75 -3.78 -20.49 3.74
C SER A 75 -3.09 -19.29 4.37
N SER A 76 -3.77 -18.61 5.30
CA SER A 76 -3.11 -17.79 6.32
C SER A 76 -2.02 -18.60 7.05
N ASP A 77 -0.89 -17.97 7.28
CA ASP A 77 0.18 -18.46 8.14
C ASP A 77 0.56 -17.39 9.18
N SER A 78 1.42 -17.74 10.13
CA SER A 78 1.82 -16.82 11.20
C SER A 78 2.52 -15.57 10.66
N PHE A 79 3.27 -15.68 9.56
CA PHE A 79 3.99 -14.56 8.96
C PHE A 79 3.04 -13.62 8.22
N SER A 80 2.07 -14.15 7.46
CA SER A 80 1.06 -13.32 6.81
C SER A 80 0.19 -12.60 7.85
N LEU A 81 -0.22 -13.28 8.92
CA LEU A 81 -1.01 -12.68 10.00
C LEU A 81 -0.25 -11.56 10.74
N LEU A 82 1.03 -11.78 11.06
CA LEU A 82 1.89 -10.76 11.65
C LEU A 82 2.01 -9.53 10.74
N THR A 83 2.19 -9.76 9.43
CA THR A 83 2.27 -8.68 8.44
C THR A 83 0.97 -7.89 8.33
N CYS A 84 -0.19 -8.58 8.33
CA CYS A 84 -1.50 -7.92 8.38
C CYS A 84 -1.66 -7.05 9.63
N GLY A 85 -1.32 -7.58 10.82
CA GLY A 85 -1.37 -6.82 12.06
C GLY A 85 -0.47 -5.57 12.03
N PHE A 86 0.76 -5.71 11.50
CA PHE A 86 1.67 -4.58 11.31
C PHE A 86 1.09 -3.52 10.37
N PHE A 87 0.52 -3.94 9.23
CA PHE A 87 -0.08 -3.02 8.27
C PHE A 87 -1.32 -2.32 8.83
N GLU A 88 -2.15 -3.01 9.60
CA GLU A 88 -3.29 -2.40 10.28
C GLU A 88 -2.87 -1.38 11.34
N ALA A 89 -1.79 -1.65 12.09
CA ALA A 89 -1.20 -0.66 12.98
C ALA A 89 -0.77 0.60 12.21
N TYR A 90 -0.17 0.45 11.03
CA TYR A 90 0.14 1.59 10.17
C TYR A 90 -1.10 2.38 9.79
N LEU A 91 -2.17 1.73 9.30
CA LEU A 91 -3.37 2.44 8.88
C LEU A 91 -3.98 3.25 10.04
N PHE A 92 -4.03 2.65 11.23
CA PHE A 92 -4.54 3.31 12.42
C PHE A 92 -3.66 4.49 12.84
N TRP A 93 -2.34 4.28 12.92
CA TRP A 93 -1.42 5.32 13.41
C TRP A 93 -1.20 6.43 12.40
N ASP A 94 -1.22 6.16 11.10
CA ASP A 94 -1.12 7.22 10.09
C ASP A 94 -2.35 8.14 10.13
N LEU A 95 -3.55 7.60 10.40
CA LEU A 95 -4.74 8.41 10.68
C LEU A 95 -4.62 9.18 12.00
N ALA A 96 -4.30 8.51 13.10
CA ALA A 96 -4.26 9.12 14.43
C ALA A 96 -3.20 10.23 14.53
N ILE A 97 -1.99 9.97 14.05
CA ILE A 97 -0.90 10.94 14.00
C ILE A 97 -1.19 11.99 12.93
N GLY A 98 -1.71 11.60 11.76
CA GLY A 98 -2.03 12.52 10.67
C GLY A 98 -3.06 13.57 11.05
N MET A 99 -4.10 13.20 11.79
CA MET A 99 -5.10 14.14 12.31
C MET A 99 -4.48 15.23 13.22
N LYS A 100 -3.38 14.92 13.90
CA LYS A 100 -2.71 15.82 14.85
C LYS A 100 -1.56 16.62 14.22
N TYR A 101 -0.74 15.99 13.37
CA TYR A 101 0.55 16.55 12.96
C TYR A 101 0.65 16.95 11.49
N TYR A 102 -0.19 16.41 10.60
CA TYR A 102 -0.12 16.68 9.15
C TYR A 102 -1.51 16.64 8.50
N ARG A 103 -2.51 17.19 9.19
CA ARG A 103 -3.92 17.15 8.79
C ARG A 103 -4.16 17.75 7.40
N SER A 104 -3.37 18.74 6.99
CA SER A 104 -3.48 19.38 5.68
C SER A 104 -3.18 18.44 4.51
N THR A 105 -2.52 17.30 4.77
CA THR A 105 -2.10 16.33 3.77
C THR A 105 -3.11 15.21 3.53
N PHE A 106 -4.12 15.06 4.41
CA PHE A 106 -5.18 14.07 4.30
C PHE A 106 -6.35 14.61 3.47
N ASP A 107 -6.61 14.00 2.30
CA ASP A 107 -7.88 14.19 1.61
C ASP A 107 -8.91 13.13 2.06
N PHE A 108 -10.19 13.40 1.77
CA PHE A 108 -11.30 12.54 2.17
C PHE A 108 -11.20 11.12 1.60
N VAL A 109 -10.82 10.98 0.32
CA VAL A 109 -10.89 9.70 -0.40
C VAL A 109 -9.63 8.87 -0.17
N THR A 110 -8.45 9.46 -0.40
CA THR A 110 -7.18 8.71 -0.34
C THR A 110 -6.59 8.67 1.07
N GLY A 111 -6.92 9.65 1.91
CA GLY A 111 -6.63 9.63 3.33
C GLY A 111 -7.69 8.85 4.10
N TYR A 112 -8.79 9.49 4.47
CA TYR A 112 -9.73 8.95 5.46
C TYR A 112 -10.46 7.67 5.01
N PHE A 113 -11.15 7.72 3.87
CA PHE A 113 -11.99 6.61 3.41
C PHE A 113 -11.14 5.37 3.08
N HIS A 114 -10.05 5.55 2.35
CA HIS A 114 -9.13 4.46 2.01
C HIS A 114 -8.57 3.77 3.26
N HIS A 115 -8.06 4.52 4.24
CA HIS A 115 -7.49 3.93 5.44
C HIS A 115 -8.55 3.20 6.28
N ALA A 116 -9.73 3.80 6.47
CA ALA A 116 -10.82 3.16 7.20
C ALA A 116 -11.31 1.87 6.53
N ALA A 117 -11.47 1.89 5.20
CA ALA A 117 -11.86 0.70 4.44
C ALA A 117 -10.81 -0.41 4.55
N TYR A 118 -9.52 -0.07 4.50
CA TYR A 118 -8.45 -1.06 4.62
C TYR A 118 -8.30 -1.61 6.04
N ILE A 119 -8.57 -0.84 7.10
CA ILE A 119 -8.60 -1.38 8.47
C ILE A 119 -9.61 -2.52 8.56
N LEU A 120 -10.84 -2.29 8.06
CA LEU A 120 -11.89 -3.31 8.06
C LEU A 120 -11.53 -4.50 7.17
N LEU A 121 -10.98 -4.24 5.99
CA LEU A 121 -10.58 -5.29 5.04
C LEU A 121 -9.47 -6.17 5.62
N VAL A 122 -8.43 -5.59 6.21
CA VAL A 122 -7.26 -6.30 6.77
C VAL A 122 -7.69 -7.19 7.92
N TYR A 123 -8.49 -6.66 8.84
CA TYR A 123 -9.06 -7.44 9.93
C TYR A 123 -9.91 -8.60 9.40
N TYR A 124 -10.77 -8.32 8.41
CA TYR A 124 -11.62 -9.34 7.79
C TYR A 124 -10.82 -10.47 7.15
N VAL A 125 -9.84 -10.16 6.29
CA VAL A 125 -9.02 -11.19 5.62
C VAL A 125 -8.18 -11.98 6.62
N ALA A 126 -7.75 -11.37 7.73
CA ALA A 126 -7.02 -12.07 8.79
C ALA A 126 -7.90 -13.13 9.47
N ILE A 127 -9.12 -12.78 9.87
CA ILE A 127 -10.03 -13.73 10.55
C ILE A 127 -10.66 -14.76 9.61
N SER A 128 -10.77 -14.44 8.32
CA SER A 128 -11.32 -15.31 7.28
C SER A 128 -10.31 -16.29 6.67
N GLY A 129 -9.03 -16.23 7.08
CA GLY A 129 -8.01 -17.17 6.59
C GLY A 129 -7.35 -16.76 5.27
N TYR A 130 -7.49 -15.51 4.83
CA TYR A 130 -6.99 -14.98 3.55
C TYR A 130 -5.81 -14.01 3.68
N SER A 131 -5.11 -14.03 4.83
CA SER A 131 -4.01 -13.07 5.06
C SER A 131 -2.85 -13.25 4.09
N ALA A 132 -2.51 -14.47 3.66
CA ALA A 132 -1.47 -14.71 2.66
C ALA A 132 -1.79 -14.07 1.30
N ILE A 133 -3.06 -14.11 0.89
CA ILE A 133 -3.54 -13.44 -0.34
C ILE A 133 -3.42 -11.92 -0.20
N PHE A 134 -3.77 -11.37 0.95
CA PHE A 134 -3.59 -9.95 1.22
C PHE A 134 -2.12 -9.53 1.15
N VAL A 135 -1.23 -10.29 1.80
CA VAL A 135 0.21 -10.00 1.82
C VAL A 135 0.84 -10.16 0.43
N LEU A 136 0.40 -11.14 -0.39
CA LEU A 136 0.77 -11.19 -1.80
C LEU A 136 0.44 -9.87 -2.51
N CYS A 137 -0.78 -9.35 -2.31
CA CYS A 137 -1.23 -8.10 -2.90
C CYS A 137 -0.44 -6.87 -2.42
N CYS A 138 0.27 -6.93 -1.29
CA CYS A 138 1.13 -5.84 -0.81
C CYS A 138 2.31 -5.53 -1.75
N ILE A 139 2.65 -6.38 -2.72
CA ILE A 139 3.59 -6.02 -3.81
C ILE A 139 3.13 -4.77 -4.58
N MET A 140 1.82 -4.50 -4.57
CA MET A 140 1.23 -3.31 -5.16
C MET A 140 1.59 -2.00 -4.43
N GLU A 141 2.23 -2.06 -3.27
CA GLU A 141 2.74 -0.87 -2.57
C GLU A 141 4.10 -0.38 -3.08
N LEU A 142 4.78 -1.13 -3.95
CA LEU A 142 6.03 -0.73 -4.59
C LEU A 142 6.01 0.71 -5.20
N PRO A 143 5.01 1.12 -6.00
CA PRO A 143 4.91 2.50 -6.47
C PRO A 143 4.81 3.53 -5.34
N THR A 144 4.17 3.19 -4.22
CA THR A 144 4.05 4.08 -3.05
C THR A 144 5.42 4.33 -2.42
N ILE A 145 6.31 3.34 -2.40
CA ILE A 145 7.71 3.52 -1.95
C ILE A 145 8.39 4.60 -2.80
N VAL A 146 8.31 4.48 -4.12
CA VAL A 146 8.91 5.46 -5.06
C VAL A 146 8.33 6.86 -4.84
N LEU A 147 7.01 6.95 -4.66
CA LEU A 147 6.31 8.20 -4.41
C LEU A 147 6.70 8.83 -3.06
N ALA A 148 6.88 8.00 -2.03
CA ALA A 148 7.26 8.44 -0.70
C ALA A 148 8.68 9.01 -0.70
N VAL A 149 9.64 8.34 -1.33
CA VAL A 149 11.01 8.83 -1.49
C VAL A 149 11.03 10.21 -2.16
N GLY A 150 10.30 10.37 -3.27
CA GLY A 150 10.20 11.66 -3.98
C GLY A 150 9.42 12.74 -3.21
N SER A 151 8.60 12.34 -2.23
CA SER A 151 7.85 13.27 -1.38
C SER A 151 8.65 13.72 -0.16
N ILE A 152 9.50 12.86 0.38
CA ILE A 152 10.45 13.18 1.45
C ILE A 152 11.60 14.02 0.89
N HIS A 153 12.19 13.57 -0.22
CA HIS A 153 13.31 14.23 -0.89
C HIS A 153 12.96 14.54 -2.35
N LYS A 154 12.59 15.81 -2.60
CA LYS A 154 12.16 16.27 -3.93
C LYS A 154 13.19 15.98 -5.04
N ASN A 155 14.48 16.02 -4.73
CA ASN A 155 15.56 15.75 -5.69
C ASN A 155 15.59 14.29 -6.19
N LEU A 156 15.06 13.36 -5.38
CA LEU A 156 14.97 11.94 -5.72
C LEU A 156 13.67 11.60 -6.47
N ARG A 157 12.78 12.57 -6.69
CA ARG A 157 11.51 12.33 -7.39
C ARG A 157 11.76 11.95 -8.85
N LYS A 158 11.34 10.74 -9.23
CA LYS A 158 11.38 10.23 -10.61
C LYS A 158 9.98 9.77 -11.03
N ASP A 159 9.26 10.64 -11.73
CA ASP A 159 7.87 10.39 -12.14
C ASP A 159 7.74 9.19 -13.10
N TRP A 160 8.75 8.93 -13.95
CA TRP A 160 8.76 7.75 -14.84
C TRP A 160 8.89 6.44 -14.06
N LEU A 161 9.73 6.40 -13.03
CA LEU A 161 9.92 5.22 -12.18
C LEU A 161 8.63 4.92 -11.41
N PHE A 162 8.02 5.96 -10.83
CA PHE A 162 6.71 5.84 -10.20
C PHE A 162 5.66 5.28 -11.17
N ALA A 163 5.57 5.83 -12.38
CA ALA A 163 4.59 5.40 -13.38
C ALA A 163 4.80 3.94 -13.82
N SER A 164 6.05 3.54 -14.03
CA SER A 164 6.40 2.15 -14.39
C SER A 164 6.06 1.16 -13.28
N CYS A 165 6.42 1.48 -12.02
CA CYS A 165 6.04 0.65 -10.87
C CYS A 165 4.52 0.58 -10.71
N PHE A 166 3.81 1.71 -10.85
CA PHE A 166 2.37 1.75 -10.69
C PHE A 166 1.67 0.91 -11.77
N PHE A 167 2.05 1.10 -13.03
CA PHE A 167 1.46 0.35 -14.13
C PHE A 167 1.72 -1.16 -14.00
N SER A 168 2.96 -1.55 -13.71
CA SER A 168 3.33 -2.97 -13.61
C SER A 168 2.64 -3.69 -12.45
N THR A 169 2.62 -3.11 -11.23
CA THR A 169 2.07 -3.79 -10.06
C THR A 169 0.58 -3.51 -9.84
N ARG A 170 0.16 -2.24 -9.84
CA ARG A 170 -1.22 -1.84 -9.48
C ARG A 170 -2.24 -2.00 -10.60
N LEU A 171 -1.80 -2.10 -11.86
CA LEU A 171 -2.67 -2.31 -13.01
C LEU A 171 -2.46 -3.68 -13.65
N LEU A 172 -1.28 -3.94 -14.23
CA LEU A 172 -1.05 -5.17 -15.00
C LEU A 172 -1.11 -6.42 -14.12
N LEU A 173 -0.25 -6.52 -13.10
CA LEU A 173 -0.26 -7.66 -12.18
C LEU A 173 -1.62 -7.79 -11.48
N HIS A 174 -2.24 -6.67 -11.09
CA HIS A 174 -3.55 -6.69 -10.46
C HIS A 174 -4.63 -7.31 -11.36
N VAL A 175 -4.69 -6.95 -12.65
CA VAL A 175 -5.62 -7.56 -13.62
C VAL A 175 -5.32 -9.04 -13.82
N VAL A 176 -4.04 -9.44 -13.86
CA VAL A 176 -3.64 -10.85 -13.93
C VAL A 176 -4.14 -11.60 -12.70
N LEU A 177 -3.88 -11.11 -11.49
CA LEU A 177 -4.37 -11.72 -10.25
C LEU A 177 -5.89 -11.81 -10.24
N LEU A 178 -6.59 -10.75 -10.62
CA LEU A 178 -8.04 -10.71 -10.70
C LEU A 178 -8.58 -11.81 -11.64
N TYR A 179 -8.01 -11.96 -12.83
CA TYR A 179 -8.39 -13.01 -13.77
C TYR A 179 -8.14 -14.41 -13.17
N ARG A 180 -7.00 -14.63 -12.50
CA ARG A 180 -6.66 -15.93 -11.89
C ARG A 180 -7.58 -16.27 -10.73
N PHE A 181 -7.86 -15.31 -9.84
CA PHE A 181 -8.79 -15.50 -8.74
C PHE A 181 -10.23 -15.71 -9.24
N TYR A 182 -10.66 -14.97 -10.26
CA TYR A 182 -11.96 -15.17 -10.88
C TYR A 182 -12.09 -16.54 -11.55
N SER A 183 -11.05 -17.02 -12.24
CA SER A 183 -11.14 -18.24 -13.05
C SER A 183 -10.93 -19.51 -12.24
N HIS A 184 -10.06 -19.48 -11.22
CA HIS A 184 -9.55 -20.70 -10.58
C HIS A 184 -9.81 -20.78 -9.07
N PHE A 185 -10.13 -19.67 -8.40
CA PHE A 185 -10.28 -19.69 -6.95
C PHE A 185 -11.70 -20.13 -6.54
N PRO A 186 -11.84 -21.11 -5.61
CA PRO A 186 -13.14 -21.64 -5.22
C PRO A 186 -14.06 -20.60 -4.55
N ASP A 187 -13.51 -19.80 -3.63
CA ASP A 187 -14.29 -18.76 -2.94
C ASP A 187 -14.45 -17.52 -3.83
N ARG A 188 -15.69 -17.30 -4.28
CA ARG A 188 -16.06 -16.16 -5.10
C ARG A 188 -15.98 -14.81 -4.37
N LEU A 189 -15.81 -14.80 -3.07
CA LEU A 189 -15.59 -13.56 -2.32
C LEU A 189 -14.19 -13.01 -2.55
N VAL A 190 -13.16 -13.86 -2.66
CA VAL A 190 -11.76 -13.42 -2.75
C VAL A 190 -11.51 -12.55 -3.98
N TRP A 191 -11.99 -12.96 -5.16
CA TRP A 191 -11.80 -12.14 -6.36
C TRP A 191 -12.53 -10.79 -6.26
N LYS A 192 -13.67 -10.71 -5.55
CA LYS A 192 -14.40 -9.46 -5.31
C LYS A 192 -13.59 -8.53 -4.38
N LEU A 193 -12.99 -9.08 -3.33
CA LEU A 193 -12.12 -8.32 -2.43
C LEU A 193 -10.91 -7.76 -3.18
N VAL A 194 -10.25 -8.57 -4.01
CA VAL A 194 -9.15 -8.12 -4.87
C VAL A 194 -9.64 -7.03 -5.83
N ALA A 195 -10.74 -7.29 -6.55
CA ALA A 195 -11.34 -6.35 -7.51
C ALA A 195 -11.69 -4.98 -6.90
N SER A 196 -12.09 -4.95 -5.63
CA SER A 196 -12.57 -3.73 -4.96
C SER A 196 -11.57 -2.57 -4.97
N SER A 197 -10.27 -2.86 -5.03
CA SER A 197 -9.19 -1.86 -5.04
C SER A 197 -8.84 -1.35 -6.46
N LEU A 198 -9.22 -2.07 -7.51
CA LEU A 198 -8.86 -1.74 -8.90
C LEU A 198 -9.43 -0.40 -9.39
N PRO A 199 -10.70 -0.04 -9.12
CA PRO A 199 -11.24 1.26 -9.52
C PRO A 199 -10.43 2.43 -8.97
N LEU A 200 -9.95 2.31 -7.72
CA LEU A 200 -9.12 3.33 -7.08
C LEU A 200 -7.76 3.45 -7.77
N HIS A 201 -7.13 2.33 -8.14
CA HIS A 201 -5.88 2.33 -8.90
C HIS A 201 -6.04 2.98 -10.27
N ILE A 202 -7.11 2.67 -11.00
CA ILE A 202 -7.43 3.28 -12.29
C ILE A 202 -7.65 4.79 -12.14
N TYR A 203 -8.41 5.20 -11.12
CA TYR A 203 -8.66 6.62 -10.81
C TYR A 203 -7.35 7.38 -10.54
N TRP A 204 -6.49 6.86 -9.66
CA TRP A 204 -5.21 7.47 -9.33
C TRP A 204 -4.28 7.58 -10.53
N PHE A 205 -4.15 6.51 -11.31
CA PHE A 205 -3.28 6.53 -12.50
C PHE A 205 -3.81 7.50 -13.56
N SER A 206 -5.13 7.54 -13.76
CA SER A 206 -5.77 8.49 -14.68
C SER A 206 -5.50 9.94 -14.29
N ASN A 207 -5.59 10.26 -13.00
CA ASN A 207 -5.28 11.59 -12.49
C ASN A 207 -3.80 11.95 -12.60
N PHE A 208 -2.91 10.98 -12.37
CA PHE A 208 -1.48 11.15 -12.60
C PHE A 208 -1.18 11.48 -14.07
N ILE A 209 -1.74 10.73 -15.02
CA ILE A 209 -1.54 11.01 -16.46
C ILE A 209 -2.08 12.39 -16.84
N LYS A 210 -3.27 12.78 -16.35
CA LYS A 210 -3.82 14.13 -16.56
C LYS A 210 -2.87 15.21 -16.02
N GLN A 211 -2.30 15.00 -14.83
CA GLN A 211 -1.33 15.90 -14.22
C GLN A 211 -0.07 16.04 -15.09
N GLN A 212 0.48 14.93 -15.57
CA GLN A 212 1.69 14.93 -16.42
C GLN A 212 1.44 15.64 -17.76
N LYS A 213 0.30 15.40 -18.41
CA LYS A 213 -0.11 16.12 -19.63
C LYS A 213 -0.18 17.64 -19.39
N ARG A 214 -0.74 18.07 -18.25
CA ARG A 214 -0.82 19.49 -17.87
C ARG A 214 0.56 20.10 -17.67
N ILE A 215 1.46 19.41 -16.96
CA ILE A 215 2.84 19.87 -16.73
C ILE A 215 3.59 20.00 -18.06
N PHE A 216 3.46 19.01 -18.93
CA PHE A 216 4.07 19.04 -20.26
C PHE A 216 3.59 20.23 -21.10
N LYS A 217 2.27 20.46 -21.16
CA LYS A 217 1.70 21.63 -21.87
C LYS A 217 2.25 22.95 -21.34
N LYS A 218 2.35 23.11 -20.01
CA LYS A 218 2.92 24.32 -19.38
C LYS A 218 4.39 24.52 -19.74
N ARG A 219 5.21 23.46 -19.72
CA ARG A 219 6.63 23.52 -20.11
C ARG A 219 6.79 23.92 -21.58
N LYS A 220 5.97 23.35 -22.46
CA LYS A 220 5.99 23.70 -23.89
C LYS A 220 5.63 25.17 -24.13
N LEU A 221 4.60 25.69 -23.46
CA LEU A 221 4.22 27.12 -23.57
C LEU A 221 5.30 28.05 -23.02
N ALA A 222 5.92 27.71 -21.88
CA ALA A 222 7.00 28.52 -21.32
C ALA A 222 8.22 28.58 -22.25
N ALA A 223 8.57 27.48 -22.90
CA ALA A 223 9.66 27.42 -23.88
C ALA A 223 9.38 28.25 -25.15
N LEU A 224 8.11 28.35 -25.56
CA LEU A 224 7.70 29.17 -26.70
C LEU A 224 7.74 30.67 -26.40
N ASN A 225 7.45 31.06 -25.14
CA ASN A 225 7.44 32.46 -24.71
C ASN A 225 8.83 32.99 -24.30
N SER A 226 9.85 32.13 -24.24
CA SER A 226 11.24 32.48 -23.94
C SER A 226 12.11 32.70 -25.19
N ILE A 227 11.50 32.61 -26.38
CA ILE A 227 12.08 32.90 -27.70
C ILE A 227 11.51 34.24 -28.14
#